data_AF-X6MV61-F1
#
_entry.id   AF-X6MV61-F1
#
_cell.length_a   1.000
_cell.length_b   1.000
_cell.length_c   1.000
_cell.angle_alpha   90.00
_cell.angle_beta   90.00
_cell.angle_gamma   90.00
#
_symmetry.space_group_name_H-M   'P 1'
#
loop_
_entity.id
_entity.type
_entity.pdbx_description
1 polymer ?
#
loop_
_entity_poly.entity_id
_entity_poly.type
_entity_poly.pdbx_seq_one_letter_code
_entity_poly.pdbx_strand_id
1 'polypeptide(L)'
;MIVVMVSKWIGDRFNSPLYDSHVALKDMPYLEAKLPSWVPTYVTAHDIMNPRVMTLPAICSLRVLLHVINDPTHEHSAFAVLEGPGVNPKELSKSNNKYTQRSGTFAGMVLRWHILILLNNKHYGTPEKLLKFTQKNILTQAQMTDRTWKHVTFFLLFVLIADINKMHVTLEELNVRDDELDTLFIDLSPYIYLSPITVSPHTPINIVYSIFRGLGMRHLICLDENEKIAGVITCHELIDSNLEEVVNRVHKLFDSSSDPNEMFEQRLRFLKNYDTFLLSSGNKWLSFIHLKSQRKSINDRHAGLLFSLSDAEDTE
;
A
#
# COMPACT_ATOMS: atom_id res chain seq x y z
N MET A 1 -37.90 -17.70 17.35
CA MET A 1 -37.02 -17.99 16.19
C MET A 1 -37.80 -18.19 14.90
N ILE A 2 -38.72 -19.15 14.82
CA ILE A 2 -39.49 -19.42 13.58
C ILE A 2 -40.27 -18.20 13.08
N VAL A 3 -40.99 -17.49 13.95
CA VAL A 3 -41.75 -16.28 13.58
C VAL A 3 -40.85 -15.21 12.95
N VAL A 4 -39.67 -14.98 13.53
CA VAL A 4 -38.69 -13.99 13.04
C VAL A 4 -38.10 -14.41 11.69
N MET A 5 -37.84 -15.71 11.48
CA MET A 5 -37.36 -16.22 10.20
C MET A 5 -38.40 -16.07 9.10
N VAL A 6 -39.65 -16.45 9.37
CA VAL A 6 -40.76 -16.33 8.41
C VAL A 6 -41.04 -14.85 8.09
N SER A 7 -41.06 -13.98 9.11
CA SER A 7 -41.24 -12.54 8.88
C SER A 7 -40.12 -11.92 8.07
N LYS A 8 -38.87 -12.31 8.32
CA LYS A 8 -37.72 -11.85 7.54
C LYS A 8 -37.82 -12.33 6.09
N TRP A 9 -38.17 -13.59 5.86
CA TRP A 9 -38.27 -14.14 4.51
C TRP A 9 -39.37 -13.46 3.68
N ILE A 10 -40.54 -13.23 4.29
CA ILE A 10 -41.63 -12.48 3.67
C ILE A 10 -41.19 -11.02 3.43
N GLY A 11 -40.54 -10.38 4.41
CA GLY A 11 -40.07 -9.00 4.30
C GLY A 11 -39.04 -8.80 3.17
N ASP A 12 -37.99 -9.63 3.15
CA ASP A 12 -36.91 -9.59 2.16
C ASP A 12 -37.42 -9.84 0.72
N ARG A 13 -38.62 -10.43 0.57
CA ARG A 13 -39.25 -10.63 -0.76
C ARG A 13 -39.85 -9.33 -1.32
N PHE A 14 -40.33 -8.43 -0.47
CA PHE A 14 -41.04 -7.21 -0.87
C PHE A 14 -40.17 -5.96 -0.82
N ASN A 15 -39.30 -5.83 0.19
CA ASN A 15 -38.52 -4.61 0.39
C ASN A 15 -37.14 -4.90 0.99
N SER A 16 -36.17 -4.01 0.72
CA SER A 16 -34.92 -4.01 1.46
C SER A 16 -35.16 -3.63 2.93
N PRO A 17 -34.32 -4.12 3.86
CA PRO A 17 -34.39 -3.72 5.26
C PRO A 17 -34.33 -2.19 5.40
N LEU A 18 -35.12 -1.64 6.34
CA LEU A 18 -35.22 -0.19 6.53
C LEU A 18 -33.84 0.48 6.74
N TYR A 19 -32.94 -0.20 7.45
CA TYR A 19 -31.58 0.30 7.69
C TYR A 19 -30.76 0.38 6.41
N ASP A 20 -30.82 -0.65 5.56
CA ASP A 20 -30.08 -0.68 4.30
C ASP A 20 -30.60 0.40 3.36
N SER A 21 -31.92 0.64 3.34
CA SER A 21 -32.52 1.75 2.60
C SER A 21 -32.02 3.12 3.10
N HIS A 22 -31.88 3.31 4.41
CA HIS A 22 -31.32 4.56 4.96
C HIS A 22 -29.83 4.72 4.67
N VAL A 23 -29.07 3.62 4.63
CA VAL A 23 -27.66 3.64 4.25
C VAL A 23 -27.52 4.06 2.79
N ALA A 24 -28.33 3.46 1.90
CA ALA A 24 -28.39 3.83 0.49
C ALA A 24 -28.82 5.29 0.29
N LEU A 25 -29.86 5.76 0.99
CA LEU A 25 -30.33 7.15 0.91
C LEU A 25 -29.31 8.18 1.41
N LYS A 26 -28.37 7.78 2.27
CA LYS A 26 -27.32 8.64 2.80
C LYS A 26 -26.00 8.52 2.03
N ASP A 27 -25.95 7.71 0.97
CA ASP A 27 -24.74 7.39 0.21
C ASP A 27 -23.55 7.03 1.11
N MET A 28 -23.81 6.32 2.20
CA MET A 28 -22.75 5.95 3.13
C MET A 28 -21.98 4.75 2.56
N PRO A 29 -20.63 4.79 2.53
CA PRO A 29 -19.81 3.70 2.02
C PRO A 29 -19.91 2.51 2.99
N TYR A 30 -20.82 1.59 2.70
CA TYR A 30 -21.10 0.41 3.51
C TYR A 30 -20.62 -0.85 2.79
N LEU A 31 -19.96 -1.71 3.55
CA LEU A 31 -19.37 -2.95 3.05
C LEU A 31 -20.13 -4.14 3.64
N GLU A 32 -20.71 -4.97 2.78
CA GLU A 32 -21.46 -6.16 3.21
C GLU A 32 -20.57 -7.19 3.92
N ALA A 33 -21.19 -8.12 4.65
CA ALA A 33 -20.43 -9.12 5.42
C ALA A 33 -19.63 -10.10 4.54
N LYS A 34 -20.08 -10.33 3.30
CA LYS A 34 -19.45 -11.21 2.33
C LYS A 34 -19.28 -10.45 1.02
N LEU A 35 -18.30 -10.86 0.24
CA LEU A 35 -18.19 -10.38 -1.14
C LEU A 35 -19.46 -10.78 -1.92
N PRO A 36 -20.06 -9.87 -2.70
CA PRO A 36 -21.23 -10.19 -3.50
C PRO A 36 -20.96 -11.34 -4.47
N SER A 37 -21.92 -12.24 -4.64
CA SER A 37 -21.73 -13.49 -5.41
C SER A 37 -21.57 -13.28 -6.91
N TRP A 38 -21.97 -12.11 -7.43
CA TRP A 38 -21.79 -11.74 -8.83
C TRP A 38 -20.36 -11.29 -9.14
N VAL A 39 -19.53 -10.98 -8.12
CA VAL A 39 -18.14 -10.58 -8.31
C VAL A 39 -17.32 -11.83 -8.68
N PRO A 40 -16.67 -11.85 -9.86
CA PRO A 40 -15.90 -13.01 -10.28
C PRO A 40 -14.62 -13.19 -9.46
N THR A 41 -14.25 -14.45 -9.18
CA THR A 41 -13.04 -14.80 -8.41
C THR A 41 -11.74 -14.40 -9.10
N TYR A 42 -11.74 -14.18 -10.42
CA TYR A 42 -10.55 -13.80 -11.19
C TYR A 42 -10.18 -12.31 -11.06
N VAL A 43 -11.02 -11.49 -10.42
CA VAL A 43 -10.69 -10.09 -10.11
C VAL A 43 -9.65 -10.05 -8.98
N THR A 44 -8.64 -9.21 -9.15
CA THR A 44 -7.49 -9.11 -8.22
C THR A 44 -7.38 -7.72 -7.63
N ALA A 45 -6.57 -7.58 -6.58
CA ALA A 45 -6.24 -6.30 -5.96
C ALA A 45 -5.80 -5.23 -6.99
N HIS A 46 -5.05 -5.63 -8.02
CA HIS A 46 -4.60 -4.74 -9.09
C HIS A 46 -5.74 -4.04 -9.84
N ASP A 47 -6.88 -4.71 -10.04
CA ASP A 47 -7.99 -4.16 -10.83
C ASP A 47 -8.85 -3.17 -10.02
N ILE A 48 -8.89 -3.35 -8.70
CA ILE A 48 -9.68 -2.53 -7.78
C ILE A 48 -8.90 -1.40 -7.13
N MET A 49 -7.59 -1.56 -6.94
CA MET A 49 -6.76 -0.59 -6.24
C MET A 49 -6.71 0.75 -6.97
N ASN A 50 -6.62 1.83 -6.21
CA ASN A 50 -6.33 3.14 -6.76
C ASN A 50 -4.82 3.30 -6.97
N PRO A 51 -4.33 3.43 -8.23
CA PRO A 51 -2.90 3.53 -8.51
C PRO A 51 -2.33 4.93 -8.22
N ARG A 52 -3.18 5.94 -8.00
CA ARG A 52 -2.76 7.33 -7.75
C ARG A 52 -2.60 7.57 -6.25
N VAL A 53 -1.58 6.94 -5.67
CA VAL A 53 -1.26 7.10 -4.24
C VAL A 53 -0.41 8.36 -4.03
N MET A 54 -0.83 9.19 -3.09
CA MET A 54 -0.01 10.31 -2.60
C MET A 54 1.02 9.79 -1.59
N THR A 55 2.29 9.98 -1.93
CA THR A 55 3.41 9.51 -1.12
C THR A 55 4.23 10.68 -0.60
N LEU A 56 4.72 10.57 0.64
CA LEU A 56 5.64 11.53 1.25
C LEU A 56 7.00 10.88 1.46
N PRO A 57 8.12 11.60 1.28
CA PRO A 57 9.42 11.09 1.73
C PRO A 57 9.51 11.11 3.26
N ALA A 58 10.32 10.21 3.83
CA ALA A 58 10.55 10.13 5.27
C ALA A 58 11.06 11.45 5.86
N ILE A 59 11.95 12.14 5.13
CA ILE A 59 12.34 13.53 5.41
C ILE A 59 11.73 14.41 4.33
N CYS A 60 10.80 15.28 4.72
CA CYS A 60 10.03 16.11 3.80
C CYS A 60 10.33 17.59 4.00
N SER A 61 10.37 18.37 2.91
CA SER A 61 10.39 19.83 3.00
C SER A 61 9.02 20.34 3.43
N LEU A 62 9.00 21.36 4.28
CA LEU A 62 7.76 21.93 4.80
C LEU A 62 6.88 22.50 3.68
N ARG A 63 7.46 23.09 2.62
CA ARG A 63 6.68 23.57 1.46
C ARG A 63 5.91 22.45 0.77
N VAL A 64 6.58 21.33 0.47
CA VAL A 64 5.95 20.18 -0.17
C VAL A 64 4.86 19.61 0.73
N LEU A 65 5.14 19.49 2.03
CA LEU A 65 4.18 18.97 2.98
C LEU A 65 2.91 19.86 3.07
N LEU A 66 3.08 21.17 3.19
CA LEU A 66 1.95 22.11 3.25
C LEU A 66 1.14 22.13 1.97
N HIS A 67 1.80 22.01 0.81
CA HIS A 67 1.10 21.88 -0.46
C HIS A 67 0.22 20.62 -0.51
N VAL A 68 0.73 19.47 -0.06
CA VAL A 68 -0.02 18.20 -0.01
C VAL A 68 -1.14 18.24 1.03
N ILE A 69 -0.92 18.87 2.19
CA ILE A 69 -1.93 18.95 3.25
C ILE A 69 -3.05 19.91 2.85
N ASN A 70 -2.71 21.04 2.26
CA ASN A 70 -3.68 22.08 1.93
C ASN A 70 -4.31 21.91 0.54
N ASP A 71 -3.97 20.86 -0.20
CA ASP A 71 -4.57 20.57 -1.50
C ASP A 71 -6.08 20.33 -1.32
N PRO A 72 -6.96 21.21 -1.85
CA PRO A 72 -8.40 21.06 -1.69
C PRO A 72 -8.98 19.96 -2.59
N THR A 73 -8.21 19.44 -3.55
CA THR A 73 -8.70 18.43 -4.49
C THR A 73 -8.68 17.02 -3.90
N HIS A 74 -7.79 16.77 -2.95
CA HIS A 74 -7.47 15.45 -2.46
C HIS A 74 -7.35 15.43 -0.92
N GLU A 75 -8.49 15.32 -0.25
CA GLU A 75 -8.61 15.23 1.21
C GLU A 75 -8.18 13.85 1.76
N HIS A 76 -6.89 13.53 1.69
CA HIS A 76 -6.35 12.26 2.16
C HIS A 76 -6.14 12.23 3.69
N SER A 77 -6.64 11.18 4.34
CA SER A 77 -6.50 10.96 5.78
C SER A 77 -5.17 10.29 6.18
N ALA A 78 -4.51 9.61 5.25
CA ALA A 78 -3.23 8.93 5.46
C ALA A 78 -2.34 9.05 4.24
N PHE A 79 -1.04 9.03 4.48
CA PHE A 79 0.00 9.15 3.46
C PHE A 79 0.97 7.99 3.60
N ALA A 80 1.31 7.38 2.48
CA ALA A 80 2.36 6.38 2.44
C ALA A 80 3.72 7.07 2.47
N VAL A 81 4.63 6.60 3.32
CA VAL A 81 5.95 7.17 3.49
C VAL A 81 6.97 6.32 2.76
N LEU A 82 7.78 6.98 1.94
CA LEU A 82 8.86 6.38 1.18
C LEU A 82 10.20 6.67 1.85
N GLU A 83 11.01 5.63 2.00
CA GLU A 83 12.42 5.76 2.34
C GLU A 83 13.22 5.89 1.04
N GLY A 84 13.93 7.02 0.91
CA GLY A 84 14.84 7.24 -0.21
C GLY A 84 16.15 6.49 0.01
N PRO A 85 16.92 6.19 -1.05
CA PRO A 85 18.26 5.64 -0.90
C PRO A 85 19.10 6.59 -0.04
N GLY A 86 19.60 6.10 1.11
CA GLY A 86 20.15 6.87 2.23
C GLY A 86 20.77 8.22 1.88
N VAL A 87 19.95 9.28 1.85
CA VAL A 87 20.42 10.63 1.58
C VAL A 87 20.88 11.21 2.91
N ASN A 88 22.16 11.53 2.99
CA ASN A 88 22.69 12.25 4.14
C ASN A 88 21.98 13.63 4.24
N PRO A 89 21.56 14.11 5.42
CA PRO A 89 20.86 15.40 5.58
C PRO A 89 21.60 16.61 4.97
N LYS A 90 22.93 16.50 4.76
CA LYS A 90 23.78 17.51 4.12
C LYS A 90 23.65 17.56 2.59
N GLU A 91 23.24 16.45 1.97
CA GLU A 91 22.98 16.35 0.52
C GLU A 91 21.58 16.84 0.16
N LEU A 92 20.68 16.94 1.16
CA LEU A 92 19.33 17.50 1.03
C LEU A 92 19.31 18.95 0.54
N SER A 93 20.37 19.71 0.84
CA SER A 93 20.54 21.13 0.47
C SER A 93 21.06 21.33 -0.97
N LYS A 94 21.64 20.31 -1.61
CA LYS A 94 22.21 20.45 -2.96
C LYS A 94 21.15 20.21 -4.02
N SER A 95 20.40 21.27 -4.35
CA SER A 95 19.74 21.66 -5.62
C SER A 95 19.46 20.63 -6.74
N ASN A 96 19.22 19.36 -6.45
CA ASN A 96 18.79 18.36 -7.43
C ASN A 96 18.01 17.19 -6.80
N ASN A 97 17.49 17.37 -5.58
CA ASN A 97 16.59 16.38 -4.99
C ASN A 97 15.20 16.53 -5.59
N LYS A 98 15.04 16.00 -6.80
CA LYS A 98 13.76 15.47 -7.27
C LYS A 98 13.42 14.29 -6.36
N TYR A 99 12.86 14.56 -5.17
CA TYR A 99 11.98 13.60 -4.52
C TYR A 99 10.74 13.45 -5.39
N THR A 100 10.90 12.81 -6.55
CA THR A 100 9.79 12.31 -7.34
C THR A 100 9.09 11.29 -6.48
N GLN A 101 7.78 11.45 -6.34
CA GLN A 101 6.79 10.71 -5.55
C GLN A 101 6.76 9.17 -5.76
N ARG A 102 7.81 8.56 -6.34
CA ARG A 102 7.86 7.16 -6.77
C ARG A 102 9.23 6.49 -6.68
N SER A 103 10.28 7.20 -6.26
CA SER A 103 11.64 6.63 -6.19
C SER A 103 12.05 6.39 -4.74
N GLY A 104 11.54 5.32 -4.14
CA GLY A 104 11.88 4.89 -2.78
C GLY A 104 11.24 3.54 -2.44
N THR A 105 11.76 2.89 -1.41
CA THR A 105 11.13 1.70 -0.81
C THR A 105 10.04 2.14 0.14
N PHE A 106 9.00 1.33 0.29
CA PHE A 106 7.92 1.62 1.22
C PHE A 106 8.39 1.46 2.67
N ALA A 107 8.33 2.53 3.46
CA ALA A 107 8.76 2.52 4.87
C ALA A 107 7.59 2.30 5.84
N GLY A 108 6.39 2.78 5.47
CA GLY A 108 5.18 2.65 6.27
C GLY A 108 4.16 3.74 5.99
N MET A 109 3.24 3.97 6.92
CA MET A 109 2.18 4.99 6.77
C MET A 109 2.24 6.06 7.86
N VAL A 110 1.87 7.29 7.52
CA VAL A 110 1.64 8.37 8.48
C VAL A 110 0.23 8.93 8.30
N LEU A 111 -0.47 9.22 9.40
CA LEU A 111 -1.82 9.78 9.35
C LEU A 111 -1.75 11.30 9.27
N ARG A 112 -2.72 11.92 8.59
CA ARG A 112 -2.84 13.39 8.48
C ARG A 112 -2.79 14.06 9.85
N TRP A 113 -3.52 13.52 10.82
CA TRP A 113 -3.57 14.09 12.17
C TRP A 113 -2.24 13.98 12.93
N HIS A 114 -1.41 12.94 12.68
CA HIS A 114 -0.06 12.89 13.25
C HIS A 114 0.77 14.07 12.75
N ILE A 115 0.66 14.37 11.45
CA ILE A 115 1.37 15.49 10.84
C ILE A 115 0.88 16.82 11.42
N LEU A 116 -0.43 17.01 11.57
CA LEU A 116 -0.99 18.22 12.18
C LEU A 116 -0.47 18.45 13.60
N ILE A 117 -0.36 17.40 14.42
CA ILE A 117 0.23 17.49 15.77
C ILE A 117 1.70 17.90 15.69
N LEU A 118 2.48 17.31 14.78
CA LEU A 118 3.89 17.65 14.60
C LEU A 118 4.07 19.12 14.18
N LEU A 119 3.20 19.62 13.30
CA LEU A 119 3.19 21.02 12.86
C LEU A 119 2.83 21.96 14.02
N ASN A 120 1.77 21.65 14.78
CA ASN A 120 1.35 22.46 15.93
C ASN A 120 2.42 22.54 17.02
N ASN A 121 3.13 21.44 17.25
CA ASN A 121 4.22 21.37 18.23
C ASN A 121 5.58 21.86 17.68
N LYS A 122 5.61 22.41 16.47
CA LYS A 122 6.82 22.93 15.80
C LYS A 122 7.97 21.92 15.69
N HIS A 123 7.66 20.64 15.43
CA HIS A 123 8.65 19.58 15.16
C HIS A 123 9.19 19.64 13.71
N TYR A 124 9.58 20.83 13.27
CA TYR A 124 10.23 21.06 12.00
C TYR A 124 11.43 21.99 12.21
N GLY A 125 12.41 21.94 11.33
CA GLY A 125 13.60 22.76 11.47
C GLY A 125 14.59 22.57 10.35
N THR A 126 15.69 23.32 10.45
CA THR A 126 16.87 23.12 9.60
C THR A 126 17.43 21.70 9.82
N PRO A 127 18.10 21.10 8.82
CA PRO A 127 18.60 19.72 8.90
C PRO A 127 19.49 19.46 10.13
N GLU A 128 20.27 20.46 10.58
CA GLU A 128 21.09 20.36 11.78
C GLU A 128 20.30 20.31 13.09
N LYS A 129 19.14 20.97 13.14
CA LYS A 129 18.24 20.95 14.31
C LYS A 129 17.48 19.64 14.36
N LEU A 130 17.07 19.10 13.20
CA LEU A 130 16.39 17.80 13.10
C LEU A 130 17.21 16.69 13.74
N LEU A 131 18.51 16.59 13.43
CA LEU A 131 19.40 15.58 14.05
C LEU A 131 19.44 15.64 15.59
N LYS A 132 19.28 16.84 16.17
CA LYS A 132 19.21 17.02 17.63
C LYS A 132 17.84 16.61 18.19
N PHE A 133 16.76 16.84 17.44
CA PHE A 133 15.40 16.44 17.83
C PHE A 133 15.23 14.94 17.86
N THR A 134 15.71 14.22 16.82
CA THR A 134 15.63 12.75 16.72
C THR A 134 16.33 12.05 17.89
N GLN A 135 17.23 12.73 18.62
CA GLN A 135 17.95 12.14 19.74
C GLN A 135 17.38 12.48 21.13
N LYS A 136 16.60 13.57 21.28
CA LYS A 136 16.24 14.10 22.61
C LYS A 136 14.76 14.38 22.84
N ASN A 137 13.98 14.71 21.80
CA ASN A 137 12.59 15.16 21.94
C ASN A 137 11.67 14.45 20.92
N ILE A 138 11.75 13.13 20.82
CA ILE A 138 10.77 12.35 20.06
C ILE A 138 9.47 12.31 20.85
N LEU A 139 8.35 12.64 20.21
CA LEU A 139 7.04 12.46 20.82
C LEU A 139 6.75 10.97 20.93
N THR A 140 6.56 10.48 22.15
CA THR A 140 6.20 9.08 22.36
C THR A 140 4.82 8.80 21.77
N GLN A 141 4.56 7.54 21.37
CA GLN A 141 3.24 7.14 20.88
C GLN A 141 2.13 7.47 21.88
N ALA A 142 2.41 7.31 23.19
CA ALA A 142 1.49 7.67 24.26
C ALA A 142 1.11 9.16 24.21
N GLN A 143 2.11 10.04 24.05
CA GLN A 143 1.88 11.48 23.92
C GLN A 143 1.12 11.85 22.64
N MET A 144 1.45 11.22 21.49
CA MET A 144 0.67 11.41 20.26
C MET A 144 -0.79 10.99 20.42
N THR A 145 -1.06 9.92 21.16
CA THR A 145 -2.43 9.44 21.40
C THR A 145 -3.16 10.14 22.53
N ASP A 146 -2.45 10.94 23.34
CA ASP A 146 -2.98 11.55 24.55
C ASP A 146 -4.15 12.50 24.21
N ARG A 147 -5.20 12.40 25.02
CA ARG A 147 -6.41 13.19 24.85
C ARG A 147 -6.14 14.67 25.07
N THR A 148 -5.13 15.05 25.85
CA THR A 148 -4.78 16.46 26.07
C THR A 148 -4.32 17.14 24.78
N TRP A 149 -3.52 16.46 23.97
CA TRP A 149 -3.04 16.95 22.67
C TRP A 149 -4.14 16.91 21.62
N LYS A 150 -4.98 15.88 21.70
CA LYS A 150 -6.24 15.87 20.96
C LYS A 150 -7.08 17.05 21.39
N HIS A 151 -7.27 17.37 22.66
CA HIS A 151 -8.12 18.50 23.09
C HIS A 151 -7.61 19.86 22.63
N VAL A 152 -6.31 20.13 22.53
CA VAL A 152 -5.84 21.43 21.98
C VAL A 152 -6.14 21.56 20.49
N THR A 153 -5.96 20.49 19.71
CA THR A 153 -6.36 20.43 18.29
C THR A 153 -7.87 20.27 18.11
N PHE A 154 -8.55 19.62 19.05
CA PHE A 154 -9.98 19.27 19.05
C PHE A 154 -10.83 20.38 19.66
N PHE A 155 -10.26 21.30 20.45
CA PHE A 155 -10.94 22.51 20.89
C PHE A 155 -11.13 23.45 19.69
N LEU A 156 -10.11 23.58 18.84
CA LEU A 156 -10.24 24.19 17.50
C LEU A 156 -11.23 23.42 16.61
N LEU A 157 -11.23 22.08 16.66
CA LEU A 157 -12.16 21.21 15.91
C LEU A 157 -13.62 21.31 16.37
N PHE A 158 -13.87 21.43 17.68
CA PHE A 158 -15.20 21.45 18.29
C PHE A 158 -15.91 22.78 18.07
N VAL A 159 -15.17 23.88 17.96
CA VAL A 159 -15.72 25.20 17.61
C VAL A 159 -16.19 25.25 16.14
N LEU A 160 -15.58 24.46 15.25
CA LEU A 160 -15.80 24.60 13.80
C LEU A 160 -16.71 23.55 13.14
N ILE A 161 -17.14 22.47 13.82
CA ILE A 161 -17.90 21.35 13.20
C ILE A 161 -17.23 20.95 11.85
N ALA A 162 -15.90 21.02 11.79
CA ALA A 162 -15.17 20.84 10.54
C ALA A 162 -14.56 19.44 10.51
N ASP A 163 -14.75 18.75 9.39
CA ASP A 163 -14.12 17.47 9.11
C ASP A 163 -12.59 17.61 9.27
N ILE A 164 -11.94 16.70 10.01
CA ILE A 164 -10.49 16.73 10.27
C ILE A 164 -9.70 16.76 8.95
N ASN A 165 -10.26 16.16 7.90
CA ASN A 165 -9.66 16.15 6.58
C ASN A 165 -9.65 17.54 5.89
N LYS A 166 -10.52 18.46 6.32
CA LYS A 166 -10.69 19.82 5.77
C LYS A 166 -9.90 20.90 6.51
N MET A 167 -9.15 20.54 7.55
CA MET A 167 -8.28 21.48 8.23
C MET A 167 -7.13 21.89 7.30
N HIS A 168 -7.17 23.11 6.82
CA HIS A 168 -6.05 23.77 6.15
C HIS A 168 -5.15 24.42 7.20
N VAL A 169 -3.85 24.24 7.08
CA VAL A 169 -2.86 24.88 7.94
C VAL A 169 -2.37 26.14 7.26
N THR A 170 -2.55 27.29 7.90
CA THR A 170 -2.09 28.57 7.35
C THR A 170 -0.65 28.89 7.79
N LEU A 171 0.05 29.68 6.98
CA LEU A 171 1.41 30.14 7.32
C LEU A 171 1.43 31.00 8.58
N GLU A 172 0.32 31.71 8.84
CA GLU A 172 0.12 32.55 10.02
C GLU A 172 0.09 31.72 11.32
N GLU A 173 -0.58 30.57 11.31
CA GLU A 173 -0.61 29.62 12.45
C GLU A 173 0.78 29.06 12.77
N LEU A 174 1.59 28.82 11.74
CA LEU A 174 2.95 28.32 11.89
C LEU A 174 3.94 29.40 12.36
N ASN A 175 3.60 30.69 12.17
CA ASN A 175 4.49 31.84 12.39
C ASN A 175 5.82 31.69 11.65
N VAL A 176 5.75 31.24 10.39
CA VAL A 176 6.89 31.01 9.47
C VAL A 176 6.70 31.85 8.22
N ARG A 177 7.78 32.44 7.70
CA ARG A 177 7.75 33.20 6.44
C ARG A 177 7.83 32.26 5.24
N ASP A 178 7.18 32.63 4.14
CA ASP A 178 7.16 31.81 2.91
C ASP A 178 8.58 31.48 2.40
N ASP A 179 9.48 32.46 2.46
CA ASP A 179 10.90 32.31 2.07
C ASP A 179 11.67 31.25 2.87
N GLU A 180 11.24 30.96 4.11
CA GLU A 180 11.92 30.03 5.00
C GLU A 180 11.48 28.57 4.80
N LEU A 181 10.32 28.34 4.17
CA LEU A 181 9.70 27.02 4.02
C LEU A 181 10.58 26.01 3.27
N ASP A 182 11.44 26.49 2.37
CA ASP A 182 12.37 25.68 1.60
C ASP A 182 13.55 25.14 2.40
N THR A 183 13.90 25.86 3.46
CA THR A 183 15.03 25.51 4.32
C THR A 183 14.60 24.66 5.52
N LEU A 184 13.28 24.57 5.76
CA LEU A 184 12.68 23.83 6.84
C LEU A 184 12.24 22.44 6.38
N PHE A 185 12.62 21.46 7.19
CA PHE A 185 12.31 20.06 6.96
C PHE A 185 11.63 19.46 8.19
N ILE A 186 10.89 18.39 7.96
CA ILE A 186 10.26 17.57 8.98
C ILE A 186 10.69 16.12 8.77
N ASP A 187 11.07 15.47 9.86
CA ASP A 187 11.41 14.05 9.87
C ASP A 187 10.19 13.26 10.36
N LEU A 188 9.58 12.52 9.44
CA LEU A 188 8.41 11.68 9.70
C LEU A 188 8.83 10.30 10.22
N SER A 189 10.07 9.86 9.96
CA SER A 189 10.58 8.51 10.24
C SER A 189 10.22 7.96 11.62
N PRO A 190 10.36 8.72 12.72
CA PRO A 190 10.02 8.23 14.07
C PRO A 190 8.53 8.01 14.32
N TYR A 191 7.66 8.57 13.48
CA TYR A 191 6.21 8.65 13.67
C TYR A 191 5.44 7.81 12.64
N ILE A 192 6.17 7.05 11.81
CA ILE A 192 5.59 6.15 10.82
C ILE A 192 5.03 4.91 11.52
N TYR A 193 3.87 4.47 11.09
CA TYR A 193 3.41 3.12 11.34
C TYR A 193 4.17 2.15 10.42
N LEU A 194 5.18 1.49 11.00
CA LEU A 194 6.18 0.66 10.30
C LEU A 194 5.63 -0.67 9.75
N SER A 195 4.56 -1.21 10.34
CA SER A 195 4.03 -2.53 10.00
C SER A 195 2.57 -2.50 9.51
N PRO A 196 2.24 -1.69 8.50
CA PRO A 196 0.90 -1.68 7.94
C PRO A 196 0.63 -3.00 7.22
N ILE A 197 -0.61 -3.46 7.29
CA ILE A 197 -1.03 -4.63 6.53
C ILE A 197 -0.99 -4.27 5.05
N THR A 198 -0.28 -5.07 4.27
CA THR A 198 -0.14 -4.90 2.83
C THR A 198 -0.58 -6.16 2.10
N VAL A 199 -0.95 -5.99 0.83
CA VAL A 199 -1.34 -7.08 -0.06
C VAL A 199 -0.57 -6.97 -1.38
N SER A 200 -0.33 -8.09 -2.04
CA SER A 200 0.20 -8.06 -3.42
C SER A 200 -0.90 -7.65 -4.41
N PRO A 201 -0.57 -6.94 -5.51
CA PRO A 201 -1.49 -6.67 -6.61
C PRO A 201 -2.17 -7.93 -7.18
N HIS A 202 -1.52 -9.09 -7.06
CA HIS A 202 -2.04 -10.37 -7.55
C HIS A 202 -3.03 -11.04 -6.59
N THR A 203 -3.26 -10.46 -5.41
CA THR A 203 -4.13 -11.06 -4.39
C THR A 203 -5.58 -11.10 -4.89
N PRO A 204 -6.25 -12.28 -4.88
CA PRO A 204 -7.66 -12.39 -5.24
C PRO A 204 -8.58 -11.49 -4.41
N ILE A 205 -9.60 -10.92 -5.04
CA ILE A 205 -10.50 -9.95 -4.41
C ILE A 205 -11.21 -10.49 -3.16
N ASN A 206 -11.57 -11.78 -3.12
CA ASN A 206 -12.21 -12.39 -1.97
C ASN A 206 -11.31 -12.38 -0.73
N ILE A 207 -9.99 -12.55 -0.92
CA ILE A 207 -9.01 -12.47 0.17
C ILE A 207 -8.84 -11.02 0.60
N VAL A 208 -8.70 -10.09 -0.36
CA VAL A 208 -8.60 -8.64 -0.09
C VAL A 208 -9.80 -8.17 0.72
N TYR A 209 -11.02 -8.52 0.30
CA TYR A 209 -12.27 -8.16 0.97
C TYR A 209 -12.32 -8.73 2.39
N SER A 210 -11.93 -10.00 2.57
CA SER A 210 -11.88 -10.64 3.88
C SER A 210 -10.87 -9.99 4.82
N ILE A 211 -9.69 -9.60 4.32
CA ILE A 211 -8.69 -8.87 5.10
C ILE A 211 -9.22 -7.48 5.48
N PHE A 212 -9.73 -6.74 4.49
CA PHE A 212 -10.18 -5.36 4.66
C PHE A 212 -11.33 -5.28 5.67
N ARG A 213 -12.40 -6.05 5.43
CA ARG A 213 -13.57 -6.10 6.31
C ARG A 213 -13.25 -6.79 7.63
N GLY A 214 -12.55 -7.93 7.59
CA GLY A 214 -12.28 -8.75 8.77
C GLY A 214 -11.43 -8.05 9.83
N LEU A 215 -10.43 -7.27 9.40
CA LEU A 215 -9.55 -6.51 10.30
C LEU A 215 -10.02 -5.06 10.52
N GLY A 216 -11.09 -4.62 9.86
CA GLY A 216 -11.58 -3.24 9.97
C GLY A 216 -10.61 -2.22 9.39
N MET A 217 -10.00 -2.55 8.26
CA MET A 217 -9.01 -1.69 7.59
C MET A 217 -9.66 -0.40 7.10
N ARG A 218 -8.89 0.69 7.14
CA ARG A 218 -9.28 1.96 6.50
C ARG A 218 -8.52 2.17 5.19
N HIS A 219 -7.24 1.83 5.22
CA HIS A 219 -6.29 1.98 4.11
C HIS A 219 -5.52 0.66 4.05
N LEU A 220 -5.56 0.01 2.91
CA LEU A 220 -4.85 -1.25 2.64
C LEU A 220 -3.89 -0.99 1.48
N ILE A 221 -2.59 -1.07 1.75
CA ILE A 221 -1.58 -0.74 0.74
C ILE A 221 -1.28 -1.96 -0.12
N CYS A 222 -1.23 -1.75 -1.43
CA CYS A 222 -0.78 -2.73 -2.38
C CYS A 222 0.70 -2.51 -2.69
N LEU A 223 1.54 -3.50 -2.35
CA LEU A 223 2.96 -3.47 -2.64
C LEU A 223 3.29 -4.45 -3.76
N ASP A 224 4.04 -3.96 -4.74
CA ASP A 224 4.65 -4.77 -5.78
C ASP A 224 5.78 -5.65 -5.21
N GLU A 225 6.27 -6.61 -5.99
CA GLU A 225 7.34 -7.55 -5.61
C GLU A 225 8.64 -6.86 -5.21
N ASN A 226 8.84 -5.63 -5.68
CA ASN A 226 10.01 -4.79 -5.38
C ASN A 226 9.78 -3.86 -4.16
N GLU A 227 8.79 -4.14 -3.31
CA GLU A 227 8.41 -3.29 -2.16
C GLU A 227 8.05 -1.84 -2.55
N LYS A 228 7.60 -1.66 -3.80
CA LYS A 228 7.12 -0.39 -4.32
C LYS A 228 5.61 -0.31 -4.17
N ILE A 229 5.09 0.88 -3.92
CA ILE A 229 3.65 1.09 -3.82
C ILE A 229 3.04 0.97 -5.22
N ALA A 230 2.20 -0.05 -5.40
CA ALA A 230 1.42 -0.25 -6.61
C ALA A 230 0.07 0.51 -6.55
N GLY A 231 -0.52 0.60 -5.36
CA GLY A 231 -1.81 1.25 -5.15
C GLY A 231 -2.26 1.25 -3.70
N VAL A 232 -3.42 1.84 -3.45
CA VAL A 232 -4.12 1.79 -2.15
C VAL A 232 -5.56 1.35 -2.37
N ILE A 233 -6.08 0.56 -1.43
CA ILE A 233 -7.47 0.13 -1.38
C ILE A 233 -8.08 0.72 -0.11
N THR A 234 -9.15 1.49 -0.27
CA THR A 234 -9.98 2.01 0.82
C THR A 234 -11.36 1.37 0.76
N CYS A 235 -12.28 1.83 1.61
CA CYS A 235 -13.66 1.35 1.58
C CYS A 235 -14.30 1.64 0.21
N HIS A 236 -14.01 2.80 -0.38
CA HIS A 236 -14.63 3.25 -1.63
C HIS A 236 -14.36 2.32 -2.81
N GLU A 237 -13.18 1.71 -2.86
CA GLU A 237 -12.82 0.76 -3.92
C GLU A 237 -13.55 -0.59 -3.78
N LEU A 238 -14.11 -0.91 -2.61
CA LEU A 238 -14.77 -2.18 -2.32
C LEU A 238 -16.31 -2.09 -2.26
N ILE A 239 -16.89 -0.92 -2.48
CA ILE A 239 -18.35 -0.73 -2.54
C ILE A 239 -18.88 -1.37 -3.83
N ASP A 240 -20.10 -1.91 -3.76
CA ASP A 240 -20.78 -2.57 -4.87
C ASP A 240 -20.77 -1.77 -6.18
N SER A 241 -21.03 -0.46 -6.14
CA SER A 241 -21.01 0.40 -7.33
C SER A 241 -19.64 0.42 -8.02
N ASN A 242 -18.55 0.55 -7.25
CA ASN A 242 -17.20 0.52 -7.81
C ASN A 242 -16.83 -0.90 -8.29
N LEU A 243 -17.26 -1.93 -7.56
CA LEU A 243 -17.03 -3.31 -7.96
C LEU A 243 -17.74 -3.64 -9.29
N GLU A 244 -18.96 -3.17 -9.50
CA GLU A 244 -19.67 -3.33 -10.77
C GLU A 244 -18.92 -2.64 -11.91
N GLU A 245 -18.43 -1.41 -11.70
CA GLU A 245 -17.63 -0.70 -12.70
C GLU A 245 -16.32 -1.42 -13.04
N VAL A 246 -15.61 -1.94 -12.03
CA VAL A 246 -14.36 -2.70 -12.22
C VAL A 246 -14.65 -4.00 -12.95
N VAL A 247 -15.68 -4.75 -12.54
CA VAL A 247 -16.08 -6.00 -13.19
C VAL A 247 -16.45 -5.74 -14.65
N ASN A 248 -17.22 -4.70 -14.95
CA ASN A 248 -17.57 -4.32 -16.33
C ASN A 248 -16.34 -3.92 -17.16
N ARG A 249 -15.40 -3.19 -16.56
CA ARG A 249 -14.13 -2.80 -17.20
C ARG A 249 -13.30 -4.04 -17.56
N VAL A 250 -13.21 -4.96 -16.62
CA VAL A 250 -12.48 -6.22 -16.77
C VAL A 250 -13.15 -7.12 -17.82
N HIS A 251 -14.48 -7.25 -17.82
CA HIS A 251 -15.23 -7.97 -18.85
C HIS A 251 -15.02 -7.35 -20.24
N LYS A 252 -15.07 -6.02 -20.39
CA LYS A 252 -14.79 -5.36 -21.69
C LYS A 252 -13.39 -5.65 -22.21
N LEU A 253 -12.40 -5.73 -21.32
CA LEU A 253 -11.04 -6.14 -21.71
C LEU A 253 -11.04 -7.59 -22.21
N PHE A 254 -11.86 -8.45 -21.63
CA PHE A 254 -11.95 -9.87 -21.98
C PHE A 254 -12.88 -10.22 -23.14
N ASP A 255 -13.99 -9.53 -23.37
CA ASP A 255 -14.89 -9.79 -24.50
C ASP A 255 -14.23 -9.47 -25.86
N SER A 256 -13.13 -8.69 -25.83
CA SER A 256 -12.25 -8.51 -26.99
C SER A 256 -11.46 -9.79 -27.35
N SER A 257 -11.39 -10.76 -26.42
CA SER A 257 -10.78 -12.08 -26.60
C SER A 257 -11.88 -13.13 -26.80
N SER A 258 -11.73 -13.99 -27.81
CA SER A 258 -12.83 -14.78 -28.36
C SER A 258 -13.17 -16.08 -27.58
N ASP A 259 -12.45 -16.43 -26.51
CA ASP A 259 -12.61 -17.73 -25.79
C ASP A 259 -12.48 -17.60 -24.25
N PRO A 260 -13.49 -18.05 -23.45
CA PRO A 260 -13.47 -17.98 -21.98
C PRO A 260 -12.32 -18.75 -21.30
N ASN A 261 -11.81 -19.83 -21.91
CA ASN A 261 -10.66 -20.56 -21.35
C ASN A 261 -9.36 -19.80 -21.61
N GLU A 262 -9.30 -19.09 -22.74
CA GLU A 262 -8.22 -18.17 -23.07
C GLU A 262 -8.21 -17.00 -22.08
N MET A 263 -9.36 -16.56 -21.57
CA MET A 263 -9.49 -15.52 -20.54
C MET A 263 -8.73 -15.87 -19.23
N PHE A 264 -8.92 -17.08 -18.71
CA PHE A 264 -8.24 -17.54 -17.49
C PHE A 264 -6.74 -17.77 -17.74
N GLU A 265 -6.38 -18.33 -18.90
CA GLU A 265 -5.00 -18.47 -19.36
C GLU A 265 -4.30 -17.12 -19.55
N GLN A 266 -4.96 -16.13 -20.15
CA GLN A 266 -4.42 -14.78 -20.38
C GLN A 266 -4.25 -14.03 -19.06
N ARG A 267 -5.17 -14.20 -18.10
CA ARG A 267 -4.98 -13.67 -16.75
C ARG A 267 -3.82 -14.37 -16.04
N LEU A 268 -3.73 -15.70 -16.09
CA LEU A 268 -2.57 -16.44 -15.57
C LEU A 268 -1.27 -16.01 -16.25
N ARG A 269 -1.28 -15.71 -17.55
CA ARG A 269 -0.14 -15.20 -18.31
C ARG A 269 0.18 -13.75 -17.95
N PHE A 270 -0.79 -12.89 -17.68
CA PHE A 270 -0.57 -11.52 -17.19
C PHE A 270 0.06 -11.54 -15.79
N LEU A 271 -0.47 -12.39 -14.91
CA LEU A 271 0.08 -12.65 -13.58
C LEU A 271 1.50 -13.25 -13.66
N LYS A 272 1.76 -14.17 -14.62
CA LYS A 272 3.09 -14.77 -14.86
C LYS A 272 4.04 -13.91 -15.70
N ASN A 273 3.58 -12.92 -16.46
CA ASN A 273 4.42 -12.08 -17.32
C ASN A 273 4.97 -10.85 -16.58
N TYR A 274 4.38 -10.44 -15.46
CA TYR A 274 5.11 -9.59 -14.50
C TYR A 274 6.34 -10.34 -13.92
N ASP A 275 6.21 -11.66 -13.75
CA ASP A 275 7.29 -12.58 -13.38
C ASP A 275 8.38 -12.76 -14.48
N THR A 276 8.13 -12.37 -15.74
CA THR A 276 9.11 -12.60 -16.83
C THR A 276 10.31 -11.66 -16.81
N PHE A 277 10.27 -10.55 -16.06
CA PHE A 277 11.49 -9.80 -15.74
C PHE A 277 12.33 -10.51 -14.66
N LEU A 278 11.77 -11.48 -13.93
CA LEU A 278 12.47 -12.25 -12.88
C LEU A 278 12.83 -13.69 -13.30
N LEU A 279 12.25 -14.23 -14.37
CA LEU A 279 12.66 -15.54 -14.89
C LEU A 279 13.98 -15.55 -15.69
N SER A 280 14.63 -14.39 -15.93
CA SER A 280 16.03 -14.38 -16.39
C SER A 280 17.06 -14.42 -15.23
N SER A 281 16.62 -14.29 -13.98
CA SER A 281 17.56 -14.07 -12.85
C SER A 281 17.23 -14.82 -11.55
N GLY A 282 16.04 -15.42 -11.41
CA GLY A 282 15.52 -15.86 -10.10
C GLY A 282 15.82 -17.28 -9.63
N ASN A 283 16.24 -18.22 -10.50
CA ASN A 283 16.37 -19.64 -10.13
C ASN A 283 17.81 -20.19 -10.12
N LYS A 284 18.83 -19.34 -10.02
CA LYS A 284 20.24 -19.79 -9.86
C LYS A 284 20.50 -20.52 -8.55
N TRP A 285 19.68 -20.33 -7.52
CA TRP A 285 19.88 -20.99 -6.22
C TRP A 285 19.27 -22.40 -6.14
N LEU A 286 18.29 -22.73 -6.98
CA LEU A 286 17.75 -24.10 -7.12
C LEU A 286 18.67 -25.01 -7.96
N SER A 287 19.47 -24.45 -8.89
CA SER A 287 20.47 -25.23 -9.62
C SER A 287 21.64 -25.72 -8.74
N PHE A 288 21.88 -25.10 -7.59
CA PHE A 288 22.98 -25.51 -6.68
C PHE A 288 22.68 -26.79 -5.90
N ILE A 289 21.42 -27.15 -5.71
CA ILE A 289 21.03 -28.37 -4.97
C ILE A 289 20.97 -29.59 -5.90
N HIS A 290 20.75 -29.40 -7.21
CA HIS A 290 20.74 -30.52 -8.17
C HIS A 290 22.12 -30.84 -8.78
N LEU A 291 23.05 -29.87 -8.83
CA LEU A 291 24.41 -30.08 -9.37
C LEU A 291 25.39 -30.79 -8.42
N LYS A 292 25.11 -30.84 -7.11
CA LYS A 292 25.93 -31.61 -6.14
C LYS A 292 25.55 -33.09 -6.05
N SER A 293 24.32 -33.46 -6.45
CA SER A 293 23.88 -34.87 -6.49
C SER A 293 24.33 -35.57 -7.78
N GLN A 294 24.39 -34.86 -8.91
CA GLN A 294 24.84 -35.46 -10.18
C GLN A 294 26.36 -35.45 -10.42
N ARG A 295 27.14 -34.54 -9.81
CA ARG A 295 28.62 -34.57 -9.94
C ARG A 295 29.30 -35.72 -9.20
N LYS A 296 28.64 -36.37 -8.22
CA LYS A 296 29.17 -37.56 -7.55
C LYS A 296 28.89 -38.86 -8.33
N SER A 297 27.79 -38.92 -9.10
CA SER A 297 27.40 -40.11 -9.87
C SER A 297 28.04 -40.18 -11.27
N ILE A 298 28.56 -39.07 -11.81
CA ILE A 298 29.15 -39.02 -13.17
C ILE A 298 30.67 -39.23 -13.13
N ASN A 299 31.36 -38.76 -12.07
CA ASN A 299 32.80 -39.00 -11.92
C ASN A 299 33.18 -40.45 -11.55
N ASP A 300 32.29 -41.20 -10.87
CA ASP A 300 32.56 -42.61 -10.53
C ASP A 300 32.30 -43.56 -11.71
N ARG A 301 31.57 -43.14 -12.76
CA ARG A 301 31.32 -43.96 -13.96
C ARG A 301 32.31 -43.70 -15.09
N HIS A 302 32.93 -42.52 -15.15
CA HIS A 302 33.97 -42.22 -16.16
C HIS A 302 35.40 -42.56 -15.70
N ALA A 303 35.67 -42.69 -14.40
CA ALA A 303 36.96 -43.18 -13.90
C ALA A 303 37.10 -44.72 -13.99
N GLY A 304 35.99 -45.47 -14.01
CA GLY A 304 35.99 -46.94 -14.09
C GLY A 304 35.95 -47.52 -15.52
N LEU A 305 35.69 -46.71 -16.55
CA LEU A 305 35.58 -47.16 -17.95
C LEU A 305 36.77 -46.74 -18.84
N LEU A 306 37.68 -45.91 -18.33
CA LEU A 306 38.95 -45.57 -19.01
C LEU A 306 40.15 -46.35 -18.48
N PHE A 307 39.97 -47.22 -17.47
CA PHE A 307 41.00 -48.11 -16.93
C PHE A 307 40.83 -49.58 -17.34
N SER A 308 39.86 -49.91 -18.20
CA SER A 308 39.62 -51.29 -18.68
C SER A 308 39.80 -51.48 -20.19
N LEU A 309 40.35 -50.49 -20.89
CA LEU A 309 40.57 -50.52 -22.35
C LEU A 309 42.02 -50.21 -22.76
N SER A 310 42.99 -50.25 -21.81
CA SER A 310 44.42 -50.10 -22.13
C SER A 310 45.31 -51.30 -21.76
N ASP A 311 44.74 -52.45 -21.37
CA ASP A 311 45.50 -53.67 -21.03
C ASP A 311 45.15 -54.83 -21.99
N ALA A 312 45.29 -54.61 -23.29
CA ALA A 312 45.36 -55.67 -24.31
C ALA A 312 45.96 -55.16 -25.63
N GLU A 313 47.21 -54.69 -25.60
CA GLU A 313 48.13 -54.95 -26.72
C GLU A 313 48.71 -56.37 -26.53
N ASP A 314 49.23 -56.95 -27.63
CA ASP A 314 50.10 -58.14 -27.71
C ASP A 314 49.44 -59.51 -27.92
N THR A 315 49.32 -59.95 -29.18
CA THR A 315 50.04 -61.10 -29.78
C THR A 315 49.41 -61.54 -31.12
N GLU A 316 50.28 -61.60 -32.14
CA GLU A 316 50.20 -62.33 -33.42
C GLU A 316 48.97 -62.18 -34.35
#